data_AF-A0A224Z3U3-F1
#
_entry.id   AF-A0A224Z3U3-F1
#
_cell.length_a   1.000
_cell.length_b   1.000
_cell.length_c   1.000
_cell.angle_alpha   90.00
_cell.angle_beta   90.00
_cell.angle_gamma   90.00
#
_symmetry.space_group_name_H-M   'P 1'
#
loop_
_entity.id
_entity.type
_entity.pdbx_description
1 polymer ?
#
loop_
_entity_poly.entity_id
_entity_poly.type
_entity_poly.pdbx_seq_one_letter_code
_entity_poly.pdbx_strand_id
1 'polypeptide(L)'
;MPQEWRGFVRTPRRYKEAARIVDALNNTPAHSLESLVASSRLPNKTQLAALVIRVCQKLPILEAVVSQSPLLDQGLPKPLALVLVNEALFGERPLPPGMCARGDQVLACRPQLEKALADVSKEALPVSLPRYARVNTLLLNTSMAIRQLEQQGFRWVRYPRRRGLDWFLERVQHLEPHEFLKDFHLRDWLVFGTGAKLNTLDLVKNLQVLLQDK
;
A
#
# COMPACT_ATOMS: atom_id res chain seq x y z
N MET A 1 -23.33 -4.71 -19.63
CA MET A 1 -24.21 -3.54 -19.39
C MET A 1 -23.91 -3.03 -17.98
N PRO A 2 -23.22 -1.90 -17.77
CA PRO A 2 -22.89 -1.46 -16.42
C PRO A 2 -24.12 -0.78 -15.80
N GLN A 3 -24.50 -1.25 -14.62
CA GLN A 3 -25.63 -0.74 -13.84
C GLN A 3 -25.59 0.79 -13.77
N GLU A 4 -26.76 1.36 -14.05
CA GLU A 4 -26.90 2.78 -14.28
C GLU A 4 -26.80 3.54 -12.96
N TRP A 5 -25.76 4.38 -12.87
CA TRP A 5 -25.53 5.33 -11.77
C TRP A 5 -26.54 6.50 -11.82
N ARG A 6 -27.83 6.23 -12.03
CA ARG A 6 -28.88 7.24 -12.24
C ARG A 6 -29.36 7.94 -10.95
N GLY A 7 -28.99 7.44 -9.76
CA GLY A 7 -29.42 8.02 -8.47
C GLY A 7 -28.45 9.03 -7.81
N PHE A 8 -27.27 9.30 -8.38
CA PHE A 8 -26.14 9.91 -7.65
C PHE A 8 -26.04 11.43 -7.75
N VAL A 9 -27.15 12.17 -7.81
CA VAL A 9 -27.14 13.60 -8.23
C VAL A 9 -26.26 14.51 -7.34
N ARG A 10 -25.99 14.16 -6.07
CA ARG A 10 -25.28 15.04 -5.12
C ARG A 10 -23.83 14.68 -4.76
N THR A 11 -23.27 13.56 -5.21
CA THR A 11 -21.88 13.20 -4.85
C THR A 11 -20.87 13.89 -5.80
N PRO A 12 -19.78 14.51 -5.29
CA PRO A 12 -18.77 15.15 -6.12
C PRO A 12 -18.18 14.23 -7.19
N ARG A 13 -17.95 14.77 -8.39
CA ARG A 13 -17.46 14.01 -9.55
C ARG A 13 -16.14 13.27 -9.28
N ARG A 14 -15.25 13.85 -8.48
CA ARG A 14 -13.96 13.25 -8.11
C ARG A 14 -14.13 11.88 -7.44
N TYR A 15 -15.03 11.77 -6.48
CA TYR A 15 -15.23 10.52 -5.73
C TYR A 15 -15.93 9.45 -6.56
N LYS A 16 -16.87 9.85 -7.43
CA LYS A 16 -17.51 8.92 -8.38
C LYS A 16 -16.49 8.32 -9.35
N GLU A 17 -15.63 9.16 -9.90
CA GLU A 17 -14.62 8.70 -10.85
C GLU A 17 -13.57 7.83 -10.16
N ALA A 18 -13.15 8.20 -8.94
CA ALA A 18 -12.27 7.37 -8.13
C ALA A 18 -12.91 5.99 -7.83
N ALA A 19 -14.18 5.97 -7.42
CA ALA A 19 -14.92 4.73 -7.16
C ALA A 19 -15.02 3.85 -8.41
N ARG A 20 -15.26 4.45 -9.58
CA ARG A 20 -15.28 3.75 -10.86
C ARG A 20 -13.92 3.14 -11.20
N ILE A 21 -12.83 3.87 -10.99
CA ILE A 21 -11.48 3.37 -11.26
C ILE A 21 -11.13 2.23 -10.29
N VAL A 22 -11.45 2.36 -9.00
CA VAL A 22 -11.24 1.29 -8.01
C VAL A 22 -12.02 0.03 -8.38
N ASP A 23 -13.28 0.18 -8.79
CA ASP A 23 -14.11 -0.95 -9.25
C ASP A 23 -13.53 -1.62 -10.50
N ALA A 24 -13.08 -0.82 -11.48
CA ALA A 24 -12.44 -1.34 -12.69
C ALA A 24 -11.13 -2.08 -12.39
N LEU A 25 -10.31 -1.57 -11.47
CA LEU A 25 -9.06 -2.21 -11.05
C LEU A 25 -9.31 -3.56 -10.34
N ASN A 26 -10.35 -3.63 -9.51
CA ASN A 26 -10.66 -4.84 -8.76
C ASN A 26 -11.32 -5.92 -9.64
N ASN A 27 -12.17 -5.52 -10.60
CA ASN A 27 -12.91 -6.45 -11.45
C ASN A 27 -12.19 -6.79 -12.76
N THR A 28 -11.23 -5.97 -13.21
CA THR A 28 -10.54 -6.14 -14.50
C THR A 28 -9.04 -5.92 -14.35
N PRO A 29 -8.26 -6.98 -14.03
CA PRO A 29 -6.83 -6.87 -13.71
C PRO A 29 -5.94 -6.47 -14.90
N ALA A 30 -6.48 -6.44 -16.12
CA ALA A 30 -5.74 -6.09 -17.33
C ALA A 30 -5.51 -4.57 -17.52
N HIS A 31 -6.21 -3.72 -16.77
CA HIS A 31 -6.07 -2.26 -16.92
C HIS A 31 -5.09 -1.68 -15.92
N SER A 32 -4.09 -0.95 -16.40
CA SER A 32 -3.20 -0.18 -15.53
C SER A 32 -3.92 1.05 -14.98
N LEU A 33 -3.58 1.43 -13.75
CA LEU A 33 -4.08 2.65 -13.11
C LEU A 33 -3.86 3.88 -14.00
N GLU A 34 -2.69 3.98 -14.62
CA GLU A 34 -2.34 5.12 -15.48
C GLU A 34 -3.27 5.23 -16.69
N SER A 35 -3.62 4.11 -17.33
CA SER A 35 -4.56 4.08 -18.45
C SER A 35 -5.95 4.57 -18.04
N LEU A 36 -6.45 4.09 -16.89
CA LEU A 36 -7.76 4.47 -16.37
C LEU A 36 -7.80 5.94 -15.95
N VAL A 37 -6.77 6.44 -15.27
CA VAL A 37 -6.67 7.87 -14.90
C VAL A 37 -6.53 8.75 -16.14
N ALA A 38 -5.76 8.32 -17.15
CA ALA A 38 -5.61 9.05 -18.40
C ALA A 38 -6.95 9.20 -19.14
N SER A 39 -7.79 8.16 -19.11
CA SER A 39 -9.13 8.17 -19.71
C SER A 39 -10.16 9.04 -18.98
N SER A 40 -9.87 9.43 -17.73
CA SER A 40 -10.77 10.26 -16.94
C SER A 40 -10.87 11.68 -17.49
N ARG A 41 -12.08 12.25 -17.45
CA ARG A 41 -12.37 13.63 -17.92
C ARG A 41 -12.07 14.70 -16.88
N LEU A 42 -11.47 14.35 -15.75
CA LEU A 42 -11.19 15.29 -14.67
C LEU A 42 -9.90 16.08 -14.97
N PRO A 43 -9.88 17.40 -14.72
CA PRO A 43 -8.68 18.21 -14.92
C PRO A 43 -7.55 17.82 -13.95
N ASN A 44 -7.90 17.50 -12.70
CA ASN A 44 -6.93 17.19 -11.64
C ASN A 44 -6.59 15.68 -11.60
N LYS A 45 -5.97 15.16 -12.66
CA LYS A 45 -5.61 13.73 -12.77
C LYS A 45 -4.65 13.26 -11.67
N THR A 46 -3.69 14.10 -11.26
CA THR A 46 -2.73 13.77 -10.19
C THR A 46 -3.42 13.53 -8.85
N GLN A 47 -4.39 14.39 -8.49
CA GLN A 47 -5.14 14.24 -7.25
C GLN A 47 -6.10 13.05 -7.27
N LEU A 48 -6.58 12.66 -8.45
CA LEU A 48 -7.38 11.46 -8.66
C LEU A 48 -6.51 10.21 -8.50
N ALA A 49 -5.35 10.15 -9.16
CA ALA A 49 -4.40 9.05 -9.04
C ALA A 49 -3.95 8.85 -7.58
N ALA A 50 -3.56 9.94 -6.89
CA ALA A 50 -3.17 9.87 -5.49
C ALA A 50 -4.28 9.31 -4.59
N LEU A 51 -5.54 9.73 -4.82
CA LEU A 51 -6.68 9.21 -4.08
C LEU A 51 -6.87 7.70 -4.32
N VAL A 52 -6.85 7.27 -5.59
CA VAL A 52 -7.03 5.85 -5.94
C VAL A 52 -5.89 5.00 -5.38
N ILE A 53 -4.64 5.45 -5.50
CA ILE A 53 -3.46 4.74 -4.94
C ILE A 53 -3.63 4.53 -3.44
N ARG A 54 -4.04 5.56 -2.69
CA ARG A 54 -4.25 5.45 -1.24
C ARG A 54 -5.33 4.43 -0.90
N VAL A 55 -6.43 4.41 -1.65
CA VAL A 55 -7.50 3.41 -1.47
C VAL A 55 -6.99 2.01 -1.76
N CYS A 56 -6.30 1.80 -2.89
CA CYS A 56 -5.77 0.49 -3.27
C CYS A 56 -4.74 -0.04 -2.26
N GLN A 57 -3.85 0.82 -1.75
CA GLN A 57 -2.85 0.45 -0.73
C GLN A 57 -3.48 -0.07 0.57
N LYS A 58 -4.69 0.40 0.91
CA LYS A 58 -5.41 0.05 2.13
C LYS A 58 -6.65 -0.80 1.85
N LEU A 59 -6.77 -1.36 0.65
CA LEU A 59 -7.98 -2.02 0.19
C LEU A 59 -8.45 -3.13 1.15
N PRO A 60 -7.58 -4.06 1.64
CA PRO A 60 -8.02 -5.12 2.56
C PRO A 60 -8.59 -4.57 3.86
N ILE A 61 -7.95 -3.52 4.41
CA ILE A 61 -8.39 -2.87 5.65
C ILE A 61 -9.72 -2.16 5.42
N LEU A 62 -9.84 -1.41 4.33
CA LEU A 62 -11.06 -0.67 3.99
C LEU A 62 -12.22 -1.63 3.70
N GLU A 63 -11.99 -2.76 3.05
CA GLU A 63 -13.02 -3.77 2.81
C GLU A 63 -13.51 -4.41 4.11
N ALA A 64 -12.60 -4.74 5.03
CA ALA A 64 -12.97 -5.26 6.35
C ALA A 64 -13.79 -4.23 7.15
N VAL A 65 -13.33 -2.97 7.19
CA VAL A 65 -14.04 -1.88 7.89
C VAL A 65 -15.42 -1.61 7.28
N VAL A 66 -15.52 -1.56 5.94
CA VAL A 66 -16.80 -1.33 5.25
C VAL A 66 -17.75 -2.50 5.48
N SER A 67 -17.26 -3.74 5.51
CA SER A 67 -18.08 -4.93 5.74
C SER A 67 -18.63 -5.02 7.17
N GLN A 68 -17.92 -4.45 8.15
CA GLN A 68 -18.40 -4.34 9.55
C GLN A 68 -19.32 -3.12 9.75
N SER A 69 -19.47 -2.25 8.75
CA SER A 69 -20.25 -1.02 8.84
C SER A 69 -21.66 -1.19 8.24
N PRO A 70 -22.68 -0.46 8.72
CA PRO A 70 -24.02 -0.49 8.14
C PRO A 70 -24.13 0.28 6.80
N LEU A 71 -23.01 0.75 6.24
CA LEU A 71 -23.02 1.63 5.06
C LEU A 71 -23.55 0.93 3.80
N LEU A 72 -23.24 -0.36 3.63
CA LEU A 72 -23.72 -1.15 2.50
C LEU A 72 -25.23 -1.39 2.60
N ASP A 73 -25.74 -1.69 3.79
CA ASP A 73 -27.17 -1.90 4.05
C ASP A 73 -27.99 -0.63 3.84
N GLN A 74 -27.39 0.53 4.10
CA GLN A 74 -27.96 1.86 3.80
C GLN A 74 -27.87 2.23 2.30
N GLY A 75 -27.53 1.27 1.43
CA GLY A 75 -27.55 1.40 -0.02
C GLY A 75 -26.41 2.25 -0.59
N LEU A 76 -25.27 2.37 0.11
CA LEU A 76 -24.06 2.97 -0.44
C LEU A 76 -23.28 1.91 -1.26
N PRO A 77 -22.99 2.15 -2.56
CA PRO A 77 -22.24 1.18 -3.36
C PRO A 77 -20.85 0.96 -2.78
N LYS A 78 -20.42 -0.31 -2.73
CA LYS A 78 -19.12 -0.72 -2.16
C LYS A 78 -17.93 0.12 -2.68
N PRO A 79 -17.74 0.34 -4.01
CA PRO A 79 -16.60 1.13 -4.49
C PRO A 79 -16.62 2.58 -4.02
N LEU A 80 -17.80 3.17 -3.86
CA LEU A 80 -17.95 4.53 -3.35
C LEU A 80 -17.75 4.61 -1.84
N ALA A 81 -18.22 3.59 -1.10
CA ALA A 81 -17.98 3.45 0.32
C ALA A 81 -16.49 3.41 0.64
N LEU A 82 -15.70 2.60 -0.08
CA LEU A 82 -14.25 2.50 0.11
C LEU A 82 -13.54 3.84 -0.03
N VAL A 83 -13.88 4.61 -1.06
CA VAL A 83 -13.29 5.93 -1.32
C VAL A 83 -13.66 6.94 -0.23
N LEU A 84 -14.93 7.00 0.17
CA LEU A 84 -15.41 7.96 1.17
C LEU A 84 -14.89 7.61 2.57
N VAL A 85 -14.88 6.34 2.95
CA VAL A 85 -14.31 5.87 4.23
C VAL A 85 -12.82 6.17 4.29
N ASN A 86 -12.08 5.98 3.19
CA ASN A 86 -10.66 6.34 3.14
C ASN A 86 -10.43 7.82 3.42
N GLU A 87 -11.22 8.72 2.82
CA GLU A 87 -11.07 10.17 3.05
C GLU A 87 -11.58 10.59 4.43
N ALA A 88 -12.57 9.88 5.01
CA ALA A 88 -13.07 10.15 6.36
C ALA A 88 -12.05 9.77 7.44
N LEU A 89 -11.40 8.61 7.30
CA LEU A 89 -10.48 8.04 8.30
C LEU A 89 -9.02 8.44 8.09
N PHE A 90 -8.58 8.53 6.83
CA PHE A 90 -7.17 8.72 6.46
C PHE A 90 -6.91 9.96 5.61
N GLY A 91 -7.93 10.76 5.29
CA GLY A 91 -7.77 11.98 4.52
C GLY A 91 -7.02 13.05 5.31
N GLU A 92 -6.08 13.74 4.67
CA GLU A 92 -5.40 14.92 5.25
C GLU A 92 -6.40 16.04 5.59
N ARG A 93 -7.52 16.08 4.86
CA ARG A 93 -8.64 16.97 5.12
C ARG A 93 -9.87 16.09 5.35
N PRO A 94 -10.49 16.14 6.55
CA PRO A 94 -11.72 15.40 6.78
C PRO A 94 -12.80 15.87 5.82
N LEU A 95 -13.68 14.95 5.43
CA LEU A 95 -14.82 15.27 4.57
C LEU A 95 -15.65 16.40 5.23
N PRO A 96 -15.88 17.52 4.53
CA PRO A 96 -16.64 18.61 5.11
C PRO A 96 -18.10 18.20 5.34
N PRO A 97 -18.69 18.54 6.50
CA PRO A 97 -20.10 18.28 6.75
C PRO A 97 -20.97 19.06 5.75
N GLY A 98 -22.03 18.44 5.25
CA GLY A 98 -22.93 19.02 4.25
C GLY A 98 -22.42 18.95 2.81
N MET A 99 -21.27 18.33 2.54
CA MET A 99 -20.72 18.20 1.19
C MET A 99 -21.64 17.36 0.29
N CYS A 100 -22.13 16.23 0.80
CA CYS A 100 -23.13 15.41 0.13
C CYS A 100 -23.77 14.45 1.13
N ALA A 101 -25.04 14.10 0.91
CA ALA A 101 -25.80 13.21 1.78
C ALA A 101 -25.09 11.88 2.09
N ARG A 102 -24.34 11.33 1.12
CA ARG A 102 -23.55 10.09 1.31
C ARG A 102 -22.28 10.31 2.12
N GLY A 103 -21.67 11.49 1.99
CA GLY A 103 -20.55 11.89 2.85
C GLY A 103 -21.02 12.09 4.29
N ASP A 104 -22.17 12.74 4.48
CA ASP A 104 -22.78 12.94 5.80
C ASP A 104 -23.16 11.60 6.46
N GLN A 105 -23.65 10.65 5.67
CA GLN A 105 -23.91 9.28 6.11
C GLN A 105 -22.63 8.58 6.62
N VAL A 106 -21.51 8.71 5.90
CA VAL A 106 -20.20 8.17 6.35
C VAL A 106 -19.70 8.89 7.60
N LEU A 107 -19.88 10.21 7.68
CA LEU A 107 -19.50 11.01 8.85
C LEU A 107 -20.34 10.64 10.08
N ALA A 108 -21.63 10.35 9.91
CA ALA A 108 -22.51 9.89 11.00
C ALA A 108 -22.07 8.52 11.55
N CYS A 109 -21.59 7.62 10.68
CA CYS A 109 -21.04 6.31 11.06
C CYS A 109 -19.57 6.35 11.47
N ARG A 110 -18.91 7.52 11.50
CA ARG A 110 -17.49 7.66 11.86
C ARG A 110 -17.06 6.92 13.14
N PRO A 111 -17.75 7.03 14.29
CA PRO A 111 -17.30 6.34 15.50
C PRO A 111 -17.32 4.81 15.36
N GLN A 112 -18.26 4.27 14.57
CA GLN A 112 -18.34 2.83 14.28
C GLN A 112 -17.20 2.40 13.35
N LEU A 113 -16.86 3.23 12.37
CA LEU A 113 -15.74 3.00 11.46
C LEU A 113 -14.39 3.03 12.19
N GLU A 114 -14.21 3.95 13.15
CA GLU A 114 -13.00 4.02 13.98
C GLU A 114 -12.87 2.81 14.91
N LYS A 115 -13.99 2.34 15.48
CA LYS A 115 -14.02 1.08 16.25
C LYS A 115 -13.67 -0.13 15.38
N ALA A 116 -14.32 -0.26 14.22
CA ALA A 116 -14.03 -1.32 13.25
C ALA A 116 -12.57 -1.28 12.79
N LEU A 117 -12.00 -0.09 12.57
CA LEU A 117 -10.59 0.06 12.23
C LEU A 117 -9.67 -0.39 13.36
N ALA A 118 -10.01 -0.09 14.61
CA ALA A 118 -9.23 -0.55 15.77
C ALA A 118 -9.27 -2.07 15.93
N ASP A 119 -10.41 -2.70 15.64
CA ASP A 119 -10.56 -4.15 15.69
C ASP A 119 -9.81 -4.82 14.52
N VAL A 120 -9.95 -4.31 13.30
CA VAL A 120 -9.19 -4.77 12.13
C VAL A 120 -7.69 -4.55 12.30
N SER A 121 -7.24 -3.46 12.94
CA SER A 121 -5.81 -3.21 13.15
C SER A 121 -5.18 -4.14 14.20
N LYS A 122 -5.99 -4.73 15.10
CA LYS A 122 -5.50 -5.78 16.01
C LYS A 122 -5.31 -7.12 15.29
N GLU A 123 -6.12 -7.38 14.27
CA GLU A 123 -6.10 -8.62 13.49
C GLU A 123 -5.14 -8.55 12.30
N ALA A 124 -5.06 -7.39 11.64
CA ALA A 124 -4.17 -7.09 10.53
C ALA A 124 -2.92 -6.39 11.06
N LEU A 125 -1.97 -7.15 11.59
CA LEU A 125 -0.58 -6.71 11.58
C LEU A 125 -0.26 -6.34 10.12
N PRO A 126 0.17 -5.09 9.82
CA PRO A 126 0.52 -4.74 8.46
C PRO A 126 1.61 -5.72 8.03
N VAL A 127 1.32 -6.51 6.99
CA VAL A 127 2.29 -7.43 6.40
C VAL A 127 3.35 -6.53 5.78
N SER A 128 4.33 -6.17 6.57
CA SER A 128 5.41 -5.29 6.17
C SER A 128 6.28 -6.14 5.23
N LEU A 129 6.05 -5.97 3.93
CA LEU A 129 6.77 -6.73 2.93
C LEU A 129 8.25 -6.33 2.98
N PRO A 130 9.16 -7.29 3.22
CA PRO A 130 10.58 -7.02 3.23
C PRO A 130 11.02 -6.55 1.84
N ARG A 131 12.03 -5.67 1.79
CA ARG A 131 12.57 -5.17 0.53
C ARG A 131 13.72 -6.03 0.08
N TYR A 132 13.64 -6.55 -1.12
CA TYR A 132 14.70 -7.37 -1.72
C TYR A 132 15.56 -6.54 -2.67
N ALA A 133 16.85 -6.82 -2.66
CA ALA A 133 17.79 -6.28 -3.63
C ALA A 133 18.79 -7.33 -4.07
N ARG A 134 19.08 -7.37 -5.36
CA ARG A 134 20.09 -8.23 -5.97
C ARG A 134 21.39 -7.46 -6.15
N VAL A 135 22.49 -8.03 -5.72
CA VAL A 135 23.83 -7.50 -6.00
C VAL A 135 24.17 -7.76 -7.47
N ASN A 136 24.61 -6.73 -8.17
CA ASN A 136 25.10 -6.85 -9.53
C ASN A 136 26.56 -7.33 -9.51
N THR A 137 26.73 -8.64 -9.55
CA THR A 137 28.03 -9.31 -9.50
C THR A 137 28.96 -9.00 -10.67
N LEU A 138 28.45 -8.39 -11.75
CA LEU A 138 29.28 -7.87 -12.85
C LEU A 138 30.06 -6.60 -12.45
N LEU A 139 29.56 -5.83 -11.49
CA LEU A 139 30.14 -4.56 -11.06
C LEU A 139 30.75 -4.63 -9.66
N LEU A 140 30.17 -5.45 -8.78
CA LEU A 140 30.54 -5.50 -7.37
C LEU A 140 30.30 -6.89 -6.81
N ASN A 141 31.28 -7.45 -6.11
CA ASN A 141 31.05 -8.72 -5.43
C ASN A 141 30.19 -8.52 -4.16
N THR A 142 29.47 -9.57 -3.77
CA THR A 142 28.52 -9.53 -2.64
C THR A 142 29.20 -9.15 -1.32
N SER A 143 30.43 -9.61 -1.08
CA SER A 143 31.19 -9.26 0.12
C SER A 143 31.54 -7.77 0.21
N MET A 144 31.91 -7.15 -0.92
CA MET A 144 32.19 -5.72 -1.01
C MET A 144 30.91 -4.90 -0.88
N ALA A 145 29.80 -5.37 -1.48
CA ALA A 145 28.50 -4.75 -1.31
C ALA A 145 28.08 -4.69 0.16
N ILE A 146 28.23 -5.80 0.89
CA ILE A 146 27.97 -5.86 2.35
C ILE A 146 28.84 -4.85 3.09
N ARG A 147 30.15 -4.79 2.81
CA ARG A 147 31.07 -3.84 3.45
C ARG A 147 30.70 -2.38 3.18
N GLN A 148 30.32 -2.05 1.95
CA GLN A 148 29.91 -0.69 1.59
C GLN A 148 28.59 -0.30 2.26
N LEU A 149 27.64 -1.24 2.39
CA LEU A 149 26.41 -1.03 3.15
C LEU A 149 26.71 -0.78 4.64
N GLU A 150 27.62 -1.54 5.23
CA GLU A 150 28.07 -1.32 6.62
C GLU A 150 28.70 0.06 6.81
N GLN A 151 29.52 0.52 5.86
CA GLN A 151 30.10 1.87 5.86
C GLN A 151 29.06 2.98 5.72
N GLN A 152 27.92 2.71 5.06
CA GLN A 152 26.79 3.63 4.93
C GLN A 152 25.83 3.58 6.13
N GLY A 153 26.19 2.88 7.21
CA GLY A 153 25.43 2.83 8.46
C GLY A 153 24.39 1.73 8.54
N PHE A 154 24.36 0.79 7.59
CA PHE A 154 23.51 -0.40 7.70
C PHE A 154 24.17 -1.47 8.57
N ARG A 155 23.36 -2.25 9.28
CA ARG A 155 23.82 -3.36 10.12
C ARG A 155 23.57 -4.69 9.43
N TRP A 156 24.64 -5.44 9.17
CA TRP A 156 24.53 -6.79 8.64
C TRP A 156 24.18 -7.80 9.75
N VAL A 157 23.00 -8.41 9.64
CA VAL A 157 22.55 -9.48 10.53
C VAL A 157 23.06 -10.83 9.99
N ARG A 158 23.94 -11.47 10.76
CA ARG A 158 24.52 -12.76 10.40
C ARG A 158 23.62 -13.92 10.84
N TYR A 159 23.67 -15.00 10.06
CA TYR A 159 22.98 -16.24 10.38
C TYR A 159 23.54 -16.90 11.66
N PRO A 160 22.70 -17.39 12.57
CA PRO A 160 23.12 -18.23 13.68
C PRO A 160 23.68 -19.55 13.16
N ARG A 161 24.66 -20.13 13.87
CA ARG A 161 25.28 -21.41 13.50
C ARG A 161 24.33 -22.61 13.45
N ARG A 162 23.14 -22.52 14.08
CA ARG A 162 22.20 -23.65 14.29
C ARG A 162 20.73 -23.25 14.13
N ARG A 163 20.38 -22.45 13.12
CA ARG A 163 18.96 -22.16 12.82
C ARG A 163 18.69 -22.16 11.32
N GLY A 164 17.55 -22.75 10.94
CA GLY A 164 17.13 -22.99 9.55
C GLY A 164 16.20 -21.91 9.01
N LEU A 165 15.38 -22.29 8.01
CA LEU A 165 14.45 -21.41 7.31
C LEU A 165 13.49 -20.65 8.26
N ASP A 166 13.01 -21.30 9.33
CA ASP A 166 12.06 -20.69 10.27
C ASP A 166 12.62 -19.43 10.94
N TRP A 167 13.90 -19.48 11.34
CA TRP A 167 14.57 -18.31 11.92
C TRP A 167 14.77 -17.20 10.89
N PHE A 168 15.07 -17.56 9.63
CA PHE A 168 15.16 -16.58 8.57
C PHE A 168 13.83 -15.85 8.38
N LEU A 169 12.71 -16.59 8.30
CA LEU A 169 11.37 -16.01 8.14
C LEU A 169 11.01 -15.12 9.34
N GLU A 170 11.23 -15.60 10.57
CA GLU A 170 11.03 -14.83 11.79
C GLU A 170 11.89 -13.55 11.79
N ARG A 171 13.16 -13.65 11.39
CA ARG A 171 14.07 -12.51 11.39
C ARG A 171 13.69 -11.48 10.33
N VAL A 172 13.33 -11.92 9.13
CA VAL A 172 12.91 -11.04 8.03
C VAL A 172 11.69 -10.21 8.41
N GLN A 173 10.73 -10.78 9.15
CA GLN A 173 9.56 -10.06 9.66
C GLN A 173 9.91 -8.94 10.66
N HIS A 174 10.99 -9.12 11.42
CA HIS A 174 11.42 -8.20 12.49
C HIS A 174 12.72 -7.46 12.14
N LEU A 175 13.04 -7.31 10.86
CA LEU A 175 14.18 -6.52 10.41
C LEU A 175 13.92 -5.03 10.59
N GLU A 176 14.81 -4.37 11.31
CA GLU A 176 14.78 -2.92 11.46
C GLU A 176 15.15 -2.21 10.13
N PRO A 177 14.72 -0.95 9.91
CA PRO A 177 14.97 -0.23 8.65
C PRO A 177 16.45 -0.07 8.27
N HIS A 178 17.35 -0.05 9.26
CA HIS A 178 18.81 0.02 9.09
C HIS A 178 19.49 -1.34 9.04
N GLU A 179 18.73 -2.43 9.15
CA GLU A 179 19.28 -3.79 9.11
C GLU A 179 19.06 -4.45 7.77
N PHE A 180 19.97 -5.37 7.47
CA PHE A 180 19.84 -6.25 6.33
C PHE A 180 20.48 -7.61 6.59
N LEU A 181 20.04 -8.60 5.82
CA LEU A 181 20.58 -9.94 5.84
C LEU A 181 20.71 -10.47 4.41
N LYS A 182 21.48 -11.53 4.24
CA LYS A 182 21.58 -12.23 2.96
C LYS A 182 20.37 -13.14 2.80
N ASP A 183 19.83 -13.32 1.59
CA ASP A 183 18.73 -14.25 1.38
C ASP A 183 19.14 -15.71 1.63
N PHE A 184 18.20 -16.52 2.14
CA PHE A 184 18.46 -17.92 2.48
C PHE A 184 18.55 -18.83 1.24
N HIS A 185 17.79 -18.52 0.18
CA HIS A 185 17.73 -19.34 -1.04
C HIS A 185 18.66 -18.80 -2.14
N LEU A 186 18.83 -17.49 -2.21
CA LEU A 186 19.47 -16.80 -3.33
C LEU A 186 20.83 -16.21 -2.93
N ARG A 187 21.89 -16.59 -3.65
CA ARG A 187 23.29 -16.35 -3.25
C ARG A 187 23.77 -14.90 -3.33
N ASP A 188 23.12 -14.04 -4.11
CA ASP A 188 23.52 -12.64 -4.29
C ASP A 188 22.36 -11.67 -4.00
N TRP A 189 21.45 -12.11 -3.15
CA TRP A 189 20.30 -11.33 -2.74
C TRP A 189 20.43 -10.89 -1.29
N LEU A 190 19.99 -9.67 -1.05
CA LEU A 190 19.95 -9.02 0.24
C LEU A 190 18.49 -8.68 0.57
N VAL A 191 18.15 -8.85 1.83
CA VAL A 191 16.81 -8.60 2.38
C VAL A 191 16.95 -7.48 3.40
N PHE A 192 16.15 -6.43 3.24
CA PHE A 192 16.15 -5.24 4.07
C PHE A 192 14.85 -5.12 4.84
N GLY A 193 14.96 -4.51 6.03
CA GLY A 193 13.80 -4.18 6.85
C GLY A 193 12.83 -3.22 6.17
N THR A 194 11.59 -3.27 6.63
CA THR A 194 10.53 -2.43 6.07
C THR A 194 10.76 -0.98 6.42
N GLY A 195 10.83 -0.12 5.39
CA GLY A 195 11.14 1.31 5.56
C GLY A 195 12.60 1.68 5.29
N ALA A 196 13.46 0.72 4.92
CA ALA A 196 14.83 1.00 4.49
C ALA A 196 14.84 1.99 3.29
N LYS A 197 15.59 3.09 3.44
CA LYS A 197 15.74 4.13 2.40
C LYS A 197 16.78 3.70 1.35
N LEU A 198 16.45 2.68 0.56
CA LEU A 198 17.40 2.10 -0.41
C LEU A 198 17.63 3.00 -1.63
N ASN A 199 16.63 3.78 -2.04
CA ASN A 199 16.72 4.63 -3.24
C ASN A 199 17.77 5.76 -3.10
N THR A 200 18.18 6.10 -1.87
CA THR A 200 19.18 7.13 -1.63
C THR A 200 20.62 6.59 -1.64
N LEU A 201 20.80 5.26 -1.61
CA LEU A 201 22.11 4.63 -1.55
C LEU A 201 22.87 4.77 -2.86
N ASP A 202 24.14 5.11 -2.78
CA ASP A 202 24.99 5.25 -3.97
C ASP A 202 25.18 3.92 -4.70
N LEU A 203 25.15 2.81 -3.97
CA LEU A 203 25.13 1.45 -4.53
C LEU A 203 23.96 1.22 -5.49
N VAL A 204 22.79 1.79 -5.17
CA VAL A 204 21.59 1.68 -6.01
C VAL A 204 21.67 2.63 -7.19
N LYS A 205 22.12 3.87 -6.96
CA LYS A 205 22.33 4.87 -8.05
C LYS A 205 23.35 4.40 -9.08
N ASN A 206 24.41 3.73 -8.64
CA ASN A 206 25.47 3.19 -9.48
C ASN A 206 25.14 1.82 -10.08
N LEU A 207 23.91 1.31 -9.91
CA LEU A 207 23.46 0.01 -10.41
C LEU A 207 24.29 -1.20 -9.92
N GLN A 208 25.01 -1.02 -8.81
CA GLN A 208 25.76 -2.08 -8.13
C GLN A 208 24.82 -2.95 -7.29
N VAL A 209 23.70 -2.38 -6.84
CA VAL A 209 22.61 -3.09 -6.16
C VAL A 209 21.29 -2.73 -6.86
N LEU A 210 20.51 -3.74 -7.22
CA LEU A 210 19.26 -3.61 -7.97
C LEU A 210 18.09 -3.95 -7.05
N LEU A 211 17.12 -3.04 -6.92
CA LEU A 211 15.89 -3.32 -6.19
C LEU A 211 14.99 -4.21 -7.03
N GLN A 212 14.69 -5.40 -6.54
CA GLN A 212 13.96 -6.42 -7.28
C GLN A 212 13.18 -7.28 -6.31
N ASP A 213 11.88 -7.46 -6.56
CA ASP A 213 11.05 -8.38 -5.79
C ASP A 213 11.48 -9.84 -6.04
N LYS A 214 11.37 -10.65 -4.99
CA LYS A 214 11.76 -12.07 -5.00
C LYS A 214 10.68 -12.95 -5.63
#